data_AF-A0A6I0SU51-F1
#
_entry.id   AF-A0A6I0SU51-F1
#
_cell.length_a   1.000
_cell.length_b   1.000
_cell.length_c   1.000
_cell.angle_alpha   90.00
_cell.angle_beta   90.00
_cell.angle_gamma   90.00
#
_symmetry.space_group_name_H-M   'P 1'
#
loop_
_entity.id
_entity.type
_entity.pdbx_description
1 polymer ?
#
loop_
_entity_poly.entity_id
_entity_poly.type
_entity_poly.pdbx_seq_one_letter_code
_entity_poly.pdbx_strand_id
1 'polypeptide(L)'
;MSNRLLIFNRRYCPGEAWTNRVLAYAKGFAELGMDVTIYYQISDRNRTRPSINIPRVKVVNLWENDGWFARKFRTISFVKNLFRFKKEVKVGDWVYQYGIRDYQLWLVNKLKSRAKIFCEVTEHPNFNGGSNFYSERKRMKILRSLDALFVISNQLKSLYIDMGLDEDRIHIVNMFVDTTRFEGLKKTSKENYIAYCGAVSFDKDGVNILVEAFSKFYLNHKDYKLYIVGKGVESNVIEKLKDLAKKRGVAEAVVFTGPISPTEMPQMLYNAKILALARPDNLQAQNGFPTKLGEYLATGNPVVVTHVGEIPLFVKDGENGFLSDANPNDFADRLSFVADHYEVAINVGLAGKNLSCNAFSYLTQSKVVFDIMKGFYKELTSNGRIFRGNLKGLFFIICYRIAHFFTRNKILYIIGSPIWLLYRFLFRWLLGIDVPERVILGSNCRVCHGIGLIIHPGVVIGDNVKLHQNTTIGKTGNGRPPRIGSNVVIGANSVIIGDIKIGDGALIGAGAVITKDVPQNAVVVGNPGKIIKYRNYN
;
A
#
# COMPACT_ATOMS: atom_id res chain seq x y z
N MET A 1 13.90 -11.34 -19.63
CA MET A 1 13.30 -10.71 -18.45
C MET A 1 14.39 -10.50 -17.42
N SER A 2 14.56 -9.31 -16.82
CA SER A 2 15.47 -9.20 -15.67
C SER A 2 14.76 -9.84 -14.48
N ASN A 3 15.25 -10.97 -14.01
CA ASN A 3 14.73 -11.64 -12.82
C ASN A 3 15.25 -11.00 -11.53
N ARG A 4 15.88 -9.82 -11.60
CA ARG A 4 16.63 -9.21 -10.52
C ARG A 4 15.81 -8.18 -9.75
N LEU A 5 15.59 -8.46 -8.47
CA LEU A 5 14.99 -7.55 -7.50
C LEU A 5 16.08 -6.96 -6.60
N LEU A 6 16.17 -5.64 -6.53
CA LEU A 6 17.08 -4.92 -5.66
C LEU A 6 16.28 -4.27 -4.53
N ILE A 7 16.46 -4.74 -3.30
CA ILE A 7 15.83 -4.12 -2.12
C ILE A 7 16.84 -3.16 -1.51
N PHE A 8 16.52 -1.86 -1.52
CA PHE A 8 17.38 -0.83 -0.96
C PHE A 8 16.91 -0.42 0.43
N ASN A 9 17.74 -0.68 1.44
CA ASN A 9 17.41 -0.43 2.83
C ASN A 9 18.52 0.37 3.54
N ARG A 10 18.15 1.16 4.56
CA ARG A 10 19.07 2.09 5.22
C ARG A 10 20.19 1.36 5.95
N ARG A 11 19.85 0.37 6.77
CA ARG A 11 20.79 -0.40 7.61
C ARG A 11 20.16 -1.75 7.95
N TYR A 12 20.92 -2.65 8.55
CA TYR A 12 20.38 -3.88 9.13
C TYR A 12 20.26 -3.70 10.64
N CYS A 13 19.08 -3.96 11.21
CA CYS A 13 18.88 -3.97 12.66
C CYS A 13 18.14 -5.27 13.04
N PRO A 14 18.85 -6.28 13.57
CA PRO A 14 18.24 -7.56 13.94
C PRO A 14 17.04 -7.38 14.87
N GLY A 15 15.97 -8.13 14.64
CA GLY A 15 14.78 -8.13 15.51
C GLY A 15 13.83 -6.95 15.33
N GLU A 16 14.20 -5.91 14.56
CA GLU A 16 13.31 -4.80 14.26
C GLU A 16 12.27 -5.17 13.19
N ALA A 17 11.04 -4.69 13.36
CA ALA A 17 9.91 -5.03 12.49
C ALA A 17 10.18 -4.78 10.98
N TRP A 18 10.81 -3.65 10.65
CA TRP A 18 11.13 -3.30 9.27
C TRP A 18 12.27 -4.16 8.68
N THR A 19 13.18 -4.65 9.51
CA THR A 19 14.20 -5.63 9.08
C THR A 19 13.53 -6.95 8.77
N ASN A 20 12.71 -7.48 9.70
CA ASN A 20 11.98 -8.74 9.51
C ASN A 20 11.11 -8.69 8.25
N ARG A 21 10.46 -7.55 8.00
CA ARG A 21 9.66 -7.33 6.81
C ARG A 21 10.48 -7.40 5.51
N VAL A 22 11.65 -6.77 5.47
CA VAL A 22 12.56 -6.86 4.30
C VAL A 22 13.07 -8.28 4.07
N LEU A 23 13.36 -9.03 5.14
CA LEU A 23 13.76 -10.44 5.02
C LEU A 23 12.61 -11.31 4.51
N ALA A 24 11.40 -11.09 4.99
CA ALA A 24 10.20 -11.79 4.54
C ALA A 24 9.92 -11.54 3.05
N TYR A 25 10.07 -10.29 2.59
CA TYR A 25 10.04 -9.97 1.16
C TYR A 25 11.10 -10.73 0.37
N ALA A 26 12.36 -10.67 0.81
CA ALA A 26 13.44 -11.32 0.10
C ALA A 26 13.23 -12.84 -0.01
N LYS A 27 12.76 -13.47 1.06
CA LYS A 27 12.39 -14.89 1.10
C LYS A 27 11.28 -15.20 0.10
N GLY A 28 10.15 -14.49 0.18
CA GLY A 28 8.99 -14.76 -0.68
C GLY A 28 9.26 -14.49 -2.17
N PHE A 29 9.96 -13.41 -2.51
CA PHE A 29 10.35 -13.15 -3.90
C PHE A 29 11.36 -14.18 -4.44
N ALA A 30 12.28 -14.66 -3.61
CA ALA A 30 13.21 -15.70 -3.99
C ALA A 30 12.51 -17.03 -4.30
N GLU A 31 11.53 -17.42 -3.48
CA GLU A 31 10.67 -18.59 -3.71
C GLU A 31 9.79 -18.44 -4.97
N LEU A 32 9.38 -17.21 -5.29
CA LEU A 32 8.65 -16.89 -6.53
C LEU A 32 9.53 -16.83 -7.79
N GLY A 33 10.82 -17.16 -7.70
CA GLY A 33 11.69 -17.24 -8.87
C GLY A 33 12.46 -15.94 -9.18
N MET A 34 12.52 -14.95 -8.28
CA MET A 34 13.39 -13.77 -8.45
C MET A 34 14.78 -13.90 -7.81
N ASP A 35 15.82 -13.36 -8.44
CA ASP A 35 17.15 -13.20 -7.83
C ASP A 35 17.15 -11.90 -7.03
N VAL A 36 17.16 -12.00 -5.70
CA VAL A 36 17.01 -10.85 -4.81
C VAL A 36 18.37 -10.39 -4.30
N THR A 37 18.65 -9.09 -4.37
CA THR A 37 19.78 -8.48 -3.68
C THR A 37 19.32 -7.43 -2.69
N ILE A 38 19.63 -7.63 -1.41
CA ILE A 38 19.37 -6.64 -0.36
C ILE A 38 20.61 -5.77 -0.17
N TYR A 39 20.46 -4.47 -0.36
CA TYR A 39 21.50 -3.49 -0.11
C TYR A 39 21.28 -2.77 1.21
N TYR A 40 22.28 -2.80 2.08
CA TYR A 40 22.31 -2.02 3.31
C TYR A 40 23.28 -0.83 3.16
N GLN A 41 22.74 0.39 3.21
CA GLN A 41 23.48 1.62 2.91
C GLN A 41 24.53 1.97 3.98
N ILE A 42 24.18 1.89 5.26
CA ILE A 42 25.06 2.20 6.40
C ILE A 42 24.98 1.09 7.44
N SER A 43 26.00 1.00 8.30
CA SER A 43 25.98 0.12 9.47
C SER A 43 25.09 0.66 10.58
N ASP A 44 24.62 -0.23 11.44
CA ASP A 44 24.13 0.11 12.77
C ASP A 44 25.30 0.59 13.67
N ARG A 45 25.13 0.63 15.00
CA ARG A 45 26.23 1.03 15.90
C ARG A 45 27.28 -0.08 16.03
N ASN A 46 26.87 -1.34 15.98
CA ASN A 46 27.73 -2.48 16.22
C ASN A 46 28.32 -3.06 14.93
N ARG A 47 28.01 -2.48 13.77
CA ARG A 47 28.41 -2.97 12.43
C ARG A 47 28.01 -4.45 12.24
N THR A 48 26.81 -4.79 12.71
CA THR A 48 26.27 -6.14 12.67
C THR A 48 26.08 -6.58 11.23
N ARG A 49 26.53 -7.81 10.93
CA ARG A 49 26.35 -8.44 9.62
C ARG A 49 25.10 -9.32 9.63
N PRO A 50 24.26 -9.27 8.58
CA PRO A 50 23.14 -10.19 8.47
C PRO A 50 23.64 -11.62 8.24
N SER A 51 23.21 -12.56 9.07
CA SER A 51 23.35 -13.99 8.79
C SER A 51 22.08 -14.44 8.06
N ILE A 52 22.09 -14.33 6.73
CA ILE A 52 20.95 -14.65 5.88
C ILE A 52 21.37 -15.78 4.95
N ASN A 53 20.83 -16.98 5.19
CA ASN A 53 21.03 -18.13 4.34
C ASN A 53 19.71 -18.48 3.64
N ILE A 54 19.34 -17.67 2.65
CA ILE A 54 18.13 -17.87 1.85
C ILE A 54 18.58 -18.07 0.39
N PRO A 55 18.22 -19.20 -0.25
CA PRO A 55 18.55 -19.42 -1.66
C PRO A 55 18.12 -18.23 -2.52
N ARG A 56 18.97 -17.83 -3.48
CA ARG A 56 18.70 -16.74 -4.43
C ARG A 56 18.55 -15.34 -3.80
N VAL A 57 18.89 -15.20 -2.50
CA VAL A 57 19.03 -13.91 -1.82
C VAL A 57 20.50 -13.60 -1.58
N LYS A 58 20.96 -12.49 -2.13
CA LYS A 58 22.30 -11.92 -1.86
C LYS A 58 22.19 -10.70 -0.96
N VAL A 59 23.14 -10.55 -0.06
CA VAL A 59 23.25 -9.37 0.82
C VAL A 59 24.48 -8.57 0.43
N VAL A 60 24.33 -7.25 0.31
CA VAL A 60 25.42 -6.32 0.02
C VAL A 60 25.43 -5.20 1.05
N ASN A 61 26.44 -5.20 1.90
CA ASN A 61 26.70 -4.12 2.85
C ASN A 61 27.57 -3.05 2.17
N LEU A 62 26.96 -1.97 1.69
CA LEU A 62 27.69 -0.92 0.95
C LEU A 62 28.78 -0.22 1.79
N TRP A 63 28.62 -0.29 3.11
CA TRP A 63 29.51 0.28 4.12
C TRP A 63 30.72 -0.61 4.47
N GLU A 64 30.81 -1.84 3.96
CA GLU A 64 31.99 -2.71 4.19
C GLU A 64 33.25 -2.11 3.58
N ASN A 65 33.12 -1.53 2.38
CA ASN A 65 34.20 -0.86 1.66
C ASN A 65 34.35 0.62 2.05
N ASP A 66 34.08 0.95 3.31
CA ASP A 66 34.31 2.29 3.86
C ASP A 66 35.71 2.38 4.46
N GLY A 67 36.56 3.22 3.86
CA GLY A 67 37.83 3.61 4.45
C GLY A 67 37.65 4.36 5.77
N TRP A 68 38.75 4.56 6.50
CA TRP A 68 38.76 5.17 7.84
C TRP A 68 37.96 6.48 7.93
N PHE A 69 38.12 7.37 6.94
CA PHE A 69 37.45 8.67 6.91
C PHE A 69 35.91 8.55 6.83
N ALA A 70 35.40 7.64 5.99
CA ALA A 70 33.96 7.38 5.87
C ALA A 70 33.39 6.68 7.11
N ARG A 71 34.21 5.90 7.84
CA ARG A 71 33.84 5.31 9.13
C ARG A 71 33.72 6.37 10.23
N LYS A 72 34.60 7.38 10.22
CA LYS A 72 34.57 8.51 11.17
C LYS A 72 33.40 9.46 10.91
N PHE A 73 33.07 9.74 9.65
CA PHE A 73 31.99 10.65 9.25
C PHE A 73 30.84 9.92 8.53
N ARG A 74 29.84 9.48 9.30
CA ARG A 74 28.68 8.70 8.80
C ARG A 74 27.95 9.35 7.61
N THR A 75 27.90 10.67 7.55
CA THR A 75 27.25 11.40 6.44
C THR A 75 27.97 11.17 5.11
N ILE A 76 29.29 11.05 5.12
CA ILE A 76 30.10 10.78 3.91
C ILE A 76 29.86 9.36 3.44
N SER A 77 29.90 8.38 4.35
CA SER A 77 29.52 6.99 4.07
C SER A 77 28.12 6.92 3.45
N PHE A 78 27.16 7.61 4.05
CA PHE A 78 25.77 7.67 3.58
C PHE A 78 25.66 8.16 2.13
N VAL A 79 26.24 9.32 1.80
CA VAL A 79 26.16 9.89 0.44
C VAL A 79 26.90 9.02 -0.55
N LYS A 80 28.13 8.59 -0.24
CA LYS A 80 28.94 7.74 -1.11
C LYS A 80 28.21 6.44 -1.47
N ASN A 81 27.60 5.80 -0.48
CA ASN A 81 26.91 4.52 -0.66
C ASN A 81 25.61 4.67 -1.47
N LEU A 82 24.97 5.86 -1.45
CA LEU A 82 23.85 6.18 -2.34
C LEU A 82 24.27 6.18 -3.82
N PHE A 83 25.43 6.77 -4.13
CA PHE A 83 25.99 6.75 -5.49
C PHE A 83 26.48 5.37 -5.91
N ARG A 84 27.05 4.58 -4.99
CA ARG A 84 27.42 3.18 -5.25
C ARG A 84 26.19 2.36 -5.64
N PHE A 85 25.12 2.42 -4.85
CA PHE A 85 23.87 1.73 -5.19
C PHE A 85 23.33 2.15 -6.56
N LYS A 86 23.33 3.45 -6.87
CA LYS A 86 22.91 3.94 -8.20
C LYS A 86 23.69 3.29 -9.36
N LYS A 87 24.98 2.99 -9.19
CA LYS A 87 25.82 2.35 -10.23
C LYS A 87 25.50 0.86 -10.40
N GLU A 88 25.03 0.19 -9.35
CA GLU A 88 24.66 -1.24 -9.37
C GLU A 88 23.37 -1.52 -10.16
N VAL A 89 22.47 -0.54 -10.22
CA VAL A 89 21.16 -0.67 -10.86
C VAL A 89 21.31 -0.68 -12.39
N LYS A 90 20.88 -1.78 -13.01
CA LYS A 90 20.91 -2.00 -14.46
C LYS A 90 19.56 -1.70 -15.10
N VAL A 91 19.55 -1.58 -16.42
CA VAL A 91 18.31 -1.40 -17.18
C VAL A 91 17.44 -2.64 -17.04
N GLY A 92 16.17 -2.44 -16.66
CA GLY A 92 15.18 -3.50 -16.47
C GLY A 92 15.14 -4.09 -15.05
N ASP A 93 16.03 -3.69 -14.15
CA ASP A 93 15.97 -4.12 -12.74
C ASP A 93 14.70 -3.60 -12.04
N TRP A 94 14.26 -4.32 -11.01
CA TRP A 94 13.23 -3.85 -10.08
C TRP A 94 13.89 -3.32 -8.81
N VAL A 95 13.53 -2.13 -8.38
CA VAL A 95 14.04 -1.50 -7.16
C VAL A 95 12.90 -1.32 -6.17
N TYR A 96 13.01 -1.98 -5.02
CA TYR A 96 12.05 -1.88 -3.92
C TYR A 96 12.65 -1.11 -2.74
N GLN A 97 11.92 -0.14 -2.20
CA GLN A 97 12.37 0.70 -1.10
C GLN A 97 11.35 0.70 0.04
N TYR A 98 11.81 0.36 1.24
CA TYR A 98 11.00 0.51 2.45
C TYR A 98 11.12 1.94 2.99
N GLY A 99 10.07 2.73 2.82
CA GLY A 99 10.00 4.16 3.17
C GLY A 99 10.17 5.13 1.98
N ILE A 100 9.83 6.40 2.24
CA ILE A 100 9.85 7.51 1.27
C ILE A 100 10.61 8.75 1.76
N ARG A 101 11.78 8.54 2.39
CA ARG A 101 12.65 9.64 2.83
C ARG A 101 13.29 10.36 1.63
N ASP A 102 13.75 11.59 1.82
CA ASP A 102 14.25 12.42 0.69
C ASP A 102 15.41 11.78 -0.09
N TYR A 103 16.28 11.02 0.55
CA TYR A 103 17.35 10.29 -0.16
C TYR A 103 16.81 9.14 -1.02
N GLN A 104 15.70 8.50 -0.61
CA GLN A 104 14.99 7.48 -1.38
C GLN A 104 14.30 8.13 -2.57
N LEU A 105 13.65 9.28 -2.37
CA LEU A 105 13.06 10.09 -3.45
C LEU A 105 14.13 10.62 -4.43
N TRP A 106 15.32 10.94 -3.94
CA TRP A 106 16.45 11.26 -4.81
C TRP A 106 16.82 10.07 -5.71
N LEU A 107 16.88 8.84 -5.16
CA LEU A 107 17.13 7.64 -5.95
C LEU A 107 16.04 7.42 -7.00
N VAL A 108 14.77 7.60 -6.64
CA VAL A 108 13.63 7.52 -7.58
C VAL A 108 13.89 8.39 -8.80
N ASN A 109 14.21 9.67 -8.59
CA ASN A 109 14.50 10.60 -9.68
C ASN A 109 15.68 10.19 -10.56
N LYS A 110 16.70 9.55 -9.99
CA LYS A 110 17.92 9.16 -10.72
C LYS A 110 17.80 7.82 -11.43
N LEU A 111 16.89 6.95 -11.00
CA LEU A 111 16.79 5.57 -11.47
C LEU A 111 15.56 5.30 -12.34
N LYS A 112 14.53 6.15 -12.30
CA LYS A 112 13.23 5.92 -12.97
C LYS A 112 13.26 5.80 -14.49
N SER A 113 14.39 6.08 -15.13
CA SER A 113 14.59 5.84 -16.58
C SER A 113 15.26 4.50 -16.88
N ARG A 114 15.74 3.79 -15.86
CA ARG A 114 16.51 2.54 -15.99
C ARG A 114 15.82 1.37 -15.31
N ALA A 115 15.21 1.59 -14.16
CA ALA A 115 14.59 0.56 -13.35
C ALA A 115 13.13 0.90 -13.05
N LYS A 116 12.35 -0.15 -12.75
CA LYS A 116 11.04 -0.02 -12.14
C LYS A 116 11.21 0.24 -10.65
N ILE A 117 10.51 1.22 -10.10
CA ILE A 117 10.73 1.68 -8.73
C ILE A 117 9.44 1.63 -7.94
N PHE A 118 9.54 0.88 -6.86
CA PHE A 118 8.46 0.61 -5.92
C PHE A 118 8.88 1.13 -4.55
N CYS A 119 7.95 1.80 -3.88
CA CYS A 119 8.14 2.25 -2.51
C CYS A 119 7.04 1.69 -1.63
N GLU A 120 7.33 1.54 -0.35
CA GLU A 120 6.38 1.09 0.64
C GLU A 120 6.33 2.03 1.84
N VAL A 121 5.13 2.30 2.36
CA VAL A 121 4.92 3.10 3.56
C VAL A 121 3.96 2.39 4.50
N THR A 122 4.40 2.20 5.75
CA THR A 122 3.64 1.48 6.77
C THR A 122 3.22 2.35 7.95
N GLU A 123 3.58 3.64 7.93
CA GLU A 123 3.35 4.59 9.01
C GLU A 123 2.93 5.93 8.42
N HIS A 124 2.07 6.64 9.15
CA HIS A 124 1.64 7.98 8.75
C HIS A 124 2.84 8.95 8.67
N PRO A 125 2.91 9.86 7.67
CA PRO A 125 4.05 10.76 7.46
C PRO A 125 4.49 11.53 8.71
N ASN A 126 3.56 11.95 9.56
CA ASN A 126 3.85 12.65 10.83
C ASN A 126 4.72 11.84 11.81
N PHE A 127 4.72 10.51 11.71
CA PHE A 127 5.52 9.63 12.57
C PHE A 127 6.76 9.07 11.83
N ASN A 128 6.89 9.37 10.54
CA ASN A 128 8.06 9.03 9.75
C ASN A 128 9.16 10.08 9.95
N GLY A 129 9.97 9.93 10.99
CA GLY A 129 11.15 10.79 11.19
C GLY A 129 12.01 10.88 9.92
N GLY A 130 12.36 12.11 9.52
CA GLY A 130 13.00 12.38 8.23
C GLY A 130 13.57 13.80 8.09
N SER A 131 14.38 13.97 7.05
CA SER A 131 14.92 15.26 6.60
C SER A 131 13.87 15.99 5.74
N ASN A 132 13.80 17.32 5.85
CA ASN A 132 12.91 18.18 5.06
C ASN A 132 13.67 18.91 3.93
N PHE A 133 14.45 18.16 3.14
CA PHE A 133 15.18 18.74 2.00
C PHE A 133 14.26 19.05 0.82
N TYR A 134 13.27 18.19 0.54
CA TYR A 134 12.28 18.45 -0.49
C TYR A 134 11.01 19.06 0.11
N SER A 135 10.53 20.14 -0.52
CA SER A 135 9.17 20.64 -0.26
C SER A 135 8.12 19.59 -0.59
N GLU A 136 6.96 19.66 0.06
CA GLU A 136 5.86 18.72 -0.17
C GLU A 136 5.48 18.62 -1.63
N ARG A 137 5.32 19.76 -2.33
CA ARG A 137 5.06 19.80 -3.78
C ARG A 137 6.08 18.97 -4.58
N LYS A 138 7.36 19.05 -4.21
CA LYS A 138 8.43 18.29 -4.87
C LYS A 138 8.39 16.81 -4.50
N ARG A 139 8.12 16.46 -3.24
CA ARG A 139 7.91 15.07 -2.79
C ARG A 139 6.77 14.43 -3.59
N MET A 140 5.64 15.11 -3.69
CA MET A 140 4.47 14.64 -4.45
C MET A 140 4.76 14.46 -5.93
N LYS A 141 5.49 15.38 -6.56
CA LYS A 141 5.92 15.24 -7.96
C LYS A 141 6.78 13.98 -8.18
N ILE A 142 7.61 13.61 -7.21
CA ILE A 142 8.45 12.41 -7.30
C ILE A 142 7.61 11.16 -7.06
N LEU A 143 6.73 11.17 -6.06
CA LEU A 143 5.84 10.04 -5.76
C LEU A 143 4.94 9.69 -6.95
N ARG A 144 4.40 10.68 -7.66
CA ARG A 144 3.65 10.47 -8.93
C ARG A 144 4.46 9.80 -10.04
N SER A 145 5.78 9.74 -9.91
CA SER A 145 6.65 9.08 -10.88
C SER A 145 7.08 7.66 -10.49
N LEU A 146 6.64 7.17 -9.33
CA LEU A 146 6.78 5.77 -8.94
C LEU A 146 5.96 4.87 -9.85
N ASP A 147 6.41 3.64 -10.05
CA ASP A 147 5.60 2.62 -10.73
C ASP A 147 4.46 2.17 -9.82
N ALA A 148 4.75 1.89 -8.56
CA ALA A 148 3.73 1.63 -7.55
C ALA A 148 4.16 2.13 -6.15
N LEU A 149 3.16 2.54 -5.36
CA LEU A 149 3.28 2.81 -3.93
C LEU A 149 2.49 1.75 -3.17
N PHE A 150 3.17 1.02 -2.30
CA PHE A 150 2.55 0.08 -1.39
C PHE A 150 2.29 0.75 -0.05
N VAL A 151 1.10 0.56 0.52
CA VAL A 151 0.69 1.08 1.82
C VAL A 151 0.09 -0.02 2.67
N ILE A 152 0.17 0.10 4.00
CA ILE A 152 -0.29 -0.97 4.89
C ILE A 152 -1.80 -0.94 5.20
N SER A 153 -2.50 0.15 4.86
CA SER A 153 -3.91 0.34 5.21
C SER A 153 -4.68 1.19 4.20
N ASN A 154 -6.02 1.08 4.20
CA ASN A 154 -6.91 1.94 3.41
C ASN A 154 -6.84 3.39 3.86
N GLN A 155 -6.61 3.68 5.14
CA GLN A 155 -6.47 5.05 5.64
C GLN A 155 -5.23 5.72 5.04
N LEU A 156 -4.09 5.01 5.00
CA LEU A 156 -2.90 5.50 4.30
C LEU A 156 -3.13 5.62 2.80
N LYS A 157 -3.85 4.67 2.19
CA LYS A 157 -4.21 4.76 0.77
C LYS A 157 -4.99 6.05 0.49
N SER A 158 -6.03 6.31 1.28
CA SER A 158 -6.87 7.51 1.18
C SER A 158 -6.05 8.78 1.36
N LEU A 159 -5.18 8.82 2.38
CA LEU A 159 -4.26 9.94 2.60
C LEU A 159 -3.42 10.26 1.36
N TYR A 160 -2.81 9.26 0.72
CA TYR A 160 -1.99 9.51 -0.47
C TYR A 160 -2.83 9.88 -1.71
N ILE A 161 -4.07 9.42 -1.80
CA ILE A 161 -5.03 9.87 -2.84
C ILE A 161 -5.36 11.35 -2.63
N ASP A 162 -5.65 11.76 -1.40
CA ASP A 162 -5.96 13.16 -1.06
C ASP A 162 -4.77 14.09 -1.30
N MET A 163 -3.55 13.60 -1.06
CA MET A 163 -2.32 14.30 -1.43
C MET A 163 -2.12 14.38 -2.96
N GLY A 164 -2.89 13.61 -3.73
CA GLY A 164 -3.00 13.67 -5.19
C GLY A 164 -2.14 12.65 -5.93
N LEU A 165 -1.92 11.46 -5.37
CA LEU A 165 -1.48 10.28 -6.14
C LEU A 165 -2.68 9.64 -6.85
N ASP A 166 -2.44 9.08 -8.03
CA ASP A 166 -3.46 8.30 -8.72
C ASP A 166 -3.75 7.00 -7.94
N GLU A 167 -5.03 6.71 -7.71
CA GLU A 167 -5.47 5.55 -6.92
C GLU A 167 -4.95 4.22 -7.48
N ASP A 168 -4.88 4.08 -8.81
CA ASP A 168 -4.44 2.87 -9.51
C ASP A 168 -2.96 2.53 -9.28
N ARG A 169 -2.19 3.47 -8.71
CA ARG A 169 -0.78 3.27 -8.33
C ARG A 169 -0.58 2.94 -6.86
N ILE A 170 -1.63 3.03 -6.04
CA ILE A 170 -1.54 2.79 -4.61
C ILE A 170 -2.17 1.43 -4.29
N HIS A 171 -1.36 0.53 -3.76
CA HIS A 171 -1.76 -0.83 -3.47
C HIS A 171 -1.59 -1.15 -2.00
N ILE A 172 -2.53 -1.93 -1.47
CA ILE A 172 -2.49 -2.36 -0.08
C ILE A 172 -1.62 -3.61 0.02
N VAL A 173 -0.68 -3.60 0.96
CA VAL A 173 0.07 -4.78 1.35
C VAL A 173 0.14 -4.85 2.87
N ASN A 174 -0.36 -5.95 3.42
CA ASN A 174 -0.54 -6.09 4.86
C ASN A 174 0.78 -6.52 5.55
N MET A 175 0.68 -7.02 6.78
CA MET A 175 1.84 -7.58 7.49
C MET A 175 2.36 -8.87 6.84
N PHE A 176 3.64 -9.17 7.04
CA PHE A 176 4.29 -10.39 6.55
C PHE A 176 4.72 -11.21 7.76
N VAL A 177 4.27 -12.46 7.79
CA VAL A 177 4.54 -13.40 8.86
C VAL A 177 5.27 -14.60 8.27
N ASP A 178 6.43 -14.92 8.84
CA ASP A 178 7.11 -16.18 8.55
C ASP A 178 6.57 -17.28 9.46
N THR A 179 5.47 -17.91 9.02
CA THR A 179 4.75 -18.91 9.81
C THR A 179 5.58 -20.17 10.07
N THR A 180 6.60 -20.43 9.25
CA THR A 180 7.49 -21.60 9.42
C THR A 180 8.29 -21.53 10.72
N ARG A 181 8.42 -20.35 11.33
CA ARG A 181 9.07 -20.16 12.64
C ARG A 181 8.29 -20.77 13.81
N PHE A 182 7.02 -21.11 13.60
CA PHE A 182 6.13 -21.70 14.60
C PHE A 182 5.80 -23.18 14.30
N GLU A 183 6.37 -23.75 13.24
CA GLU A 183 6.21 -25.16 12.90
C GLU A 183 7.05 -26.05 13.82
N GLY A 184 6.47 -27.17 14.27
CA GLY A 184 7.16 -28.16 15.11
C GLY A 184 7.41 -27.73 16.57
N LEU A 185 7.05 -26.51 16.97
CA LEU A 185 7.14 -26.06 18.36
C LEU A 185 6.20 -26.85 19.26
N LYS A 186 6.64 -27.09 20.50
CA LYS A 186 5.85 -27.75 21.57
C LYS A 186 5.84 -26.87 22.81
N LYS A 187 4.78 -26.95 23.62
CA LYS A 187 4.72 -26.23 24.90
C LYS A 187 5.80 -26.79 25.83
N THR A 188 6.74 -25.96 26.25
CA THR A 188 7.83 -26.33 27.18
C THR A 188 7.70 -25.68 28.55
N SER A 189 6.82 -24.68 28.69
CA SER A 189 6.50 -24.05 29.98
C SER A 189 5.17 -24.55 30.53
N LYS A 190 5.11 -24.74 31.85
CA LYS A 190 3.87 -24.98 32.61
C LYS A 190 3.28 -23.70 33.21
N GLU A 191 3.99 -22.58 33.12
CA GLU A 191 3.54 -21.31 33.69
C GLU A 191 2.39 -20.71 32.88
N ASN A 192 1.36 -20.23 33.58
CA ASN A 192 0.29 -19.47 32.97
C ASN A 192 0.77 -18.02 32.80
N TYR A 193 0.97 -17.59 31.55
CA TYR A 193 1.32 -16.21 31.30
C TYR A 193 0.68 -15.62 30.05
N ILE A 194 0.43 -14.32 30.16
CA ILE A 194 0.06 -13.43 29.07
C ILE A 194 1.36 -12.83 28.52
N ALA A 195 1.54 -12.80 27.21
CA ALA A 195 2.72 -12.18 26.61
C ALA A 195 2.39 -11.04 25.65
N TYR A 196 3.17 -9.98 25.79
CA TYR A 196 3.38 -8.93 24.81
C TYR A 196 4.84 -8.98 24.34
N CYS A 197 5.07 -8.97 23.04
CA CYS A 197 6.40 -8.91 22.43
C CYS A 197 6.46 -7.86 21.33
N GLY A 198 7.26 -6.80 21.53
CA GLY A 198 7.44 -5.74 20.56
C GLY A 198 8.19 -4.53 21.10
N ALA A 199 8.19 -3.44 20.32
CA ALA A 199 8.74 -2.18 20.79
C ALA A 199 7.85 -1.62 21.92
N VAL A 200 8.37 -1.52 23.13
CA VAL A 200 7.57 -1.14 24.31
C VAL A 200 7.29 0.36 24.24
N SER A 201 6.02 0.74 24.15
CA SER A 201 5.56 2.12 23.96
C SER A 201 4.16 2.33 24.53
N PHE A 202 3.82 3.58 24.87
CA PHE A 202 2.48 3.95 25.30
C PHE A 202 1.62 4.26 24.05
N ASP A 203 2.08 5.19 23.23
CA ASP A 203 1.26 5.69 22.12
C ASP A 203 1.11 4.69 20.96
N LYS A 204 2.11 3.84 20.69
CA LYS A 204 2.03 2.94 19.54
C LYS A 204 1.35 1.62 19.87
N ASP A 205 1.67 1.06 21.03
CA ASP A 205 1.28 -0.30 21.41
C ASP A 205 0.50 -0.40 22.73
N GLY A 206 0.34 0.71 23.45
CA GLY A 206 -0.50 0.79 24.65
C GLY A 206 -0.10 -0.16 25.75
N VAL A 207 1.21 -0.37 25.95
CA VAL A 207 1.69 -1.29 27.00
C VAL A 207 1.27 -0.80 28.40
N ASN A 208 1.04 0.50 28.58
CA ASN A 208 0.40 1.04 29.79
C ASN A 208 -1.05 0.56 29.95
N ILE A 209 -1.85 0.54 28.88
CA ILE A 209 -3.22 0.00 28.89
C ILE A 209 -3.17 -1.48 29.28
N LEU A 210 -2.22 -2.24 28.73
CA LEU A 210 -2.04 -3.65 29.06
C LEU A 210 -1.67 -3.87 30.53
N VAL A 211 -0.75 -3.08 31.10
CA VAL A 211 -0.40 -3.20 32.54
C VAL A 211 -1.58 -2.84 33.44
N GLU A 212 -2.35 -1.80 33.09
CA GLU A 212 -3.55 -1.44 33.85
C GLU A 212 -4.64 -2.51 33.74
N ALA A 213 -4.87 -3.06 32.56
CA ALA A 213 -5.82 -4.16 32.34
C ALA A 213 -5.39 -5.42 33.10
N PHE A 214 -4.11 -5.76 33.04
CA PHE A 214 -3.55 -6.89 33.78
C PHE A 214 -3.74 -6.73 35.28
N SER A 215 -3.60 -5.52 35.83
CA SER A 215 -3.82 -5.31 37.27
C SER A 215 -5.23 -5.64 37.74
N LYS A 216 -6.23 -5.43 36.88
CA LYS A 216 -7.64 -5.77 37.13
C LYS A 216 -7.88 -7.27 36.95
N PHE A 217 -7.41 -7.83 35.84
CA PHE A 217 -7.42 -9.27 35.55
C PHE A 217 -6.80 -10.08 36.70
N TYR A 218 -5.66 -9.63 37.22
CA TYR A 218 -4.90 -10.29 38.28
C TYR A 218 -5.62 -10.32 39.64
N LEU A 219 -6.72 -9.59 39.83
CA LEU A 219 -7.51 -9.70 41.06
C LEU A 219 -8.09 -11.11 41.22
N ASN A 220 -8.54 -11.71 40.11
CA ASN A 220 -9.18 -13.02 40.08
C ASN A 220 -8.29 -14.14 39.50
N HIS A 221 -7.14 -13.80 38.90
CA HIS A 221 -6.25 -14.73 38.17
C HIS A 221 -4.82 -14.67 38.71
N LYS A 222 -4.62 -15.00 40.00
CA LYS A 222 -3.34 -14.83 40.72
C LYS A 222 -2.21 -15.73 40.21
N ASP A 223 -2.55 -16.80 39.51
CA ASP A 223 -1.64 -17.79 38.93
C ASP A 223 -1.03 -17.32 37.59
N TYR A 224 -1.53 -16.23 37.02
CA TYR A 224 -1.01 -15.66 35.77
C TYR A 224 0.09 -14.63 35.98
N LYS A 225 1.08 -14.63 35.08
CA LYS A 225 2.05 -13.53 34.92
C LYS A 225 1.83 -12.75 33.63
N LEU A 226 2.30 -11.51 33.58
CA LEU A 226 2.39 -10.70 32.37
C LEU A 226 3.85 -10.55 31.95
N TYR A 227 4.19 -11.07 30.78
CA TYR A 227 5.52 -10.91 30.17
C TYR A 227 5.50 -9.77 29.17
N ILE A 228 6.31 -8.74 29.42
CA ILE A 228 6.53 -7.60 28.52
C ILE A 228 7.93 -7.75 27.92
N VAL A 229 7.95 -8.05 26.62
CA VAL A 229 9.16 -8.45 25.91
C VAL A 229 9.50 -7.44 24.83
N GLY A 230 10.78 -7.07 24.78
CA GLY A 230 11.32 -6.11 23.83
C GLY A 230 11.91 -4.88 24.50
N LYS A 231 12.29 -3.92 23.65
CA LYS A 231 13.01 -2.71 24.05
C LYS A 231 12.06 -1.52 24.15
N GLY A 232 12.25 -0.68 25.16
CA GLY A 232 11.59 0.62 25.27
C GLY A 232 11.90 1.55 24.08
N VAL A 233 10.86 2.11 23.48
CA VAL A 233 11.00 3.12 22.42
C VAL A 233 11.55 4.43 22.99
N GLU A 234 10.99 4.87 24.12
CA GLU A 234 11.48 5.98 24.91
C GLU A 234 12.41 5.47 26.03
N SER A 235 13.39 6.29 26.43
CA SER A 235 14.41 5.89 27.41
C SER A 235 13.85 5.53 28.79
N ASN A 236 12.73 6.14 29.21
CA ASN A 236 12.13 5.94 30.53
C ASN A 236 10.83 5.12 30.52
N VAL A 237 10.41 4.58 29.38
CA VAL A 237 9.11 3.89 29.28
C VAL A 237 9.04 2.64 30.17
N ILE A 238 10.14 1.88 30.27
CA ILE A 238 10.19 0.67 31.10
C ILE A 238 10.08 1.03 32.58
N GLU A 239 10.79 2.06 33.04
CA GLU A 239 10.72 2.50 34.44
C GLU A 239 9.32 3.05 34.77
N LYS A 240 8.70 3.83 33.87
CA LYS A 240 7.30 4.26 34.03
C LYS A 240 6.33 3.08 34.16
N LEU A 241 6.54 1.99 33.43
CA LEU A 241 5.70 0.79 33.50
C LEU A 241 5.94 -0.02 34.78
N LYS A 242 7.18 -0.10 35.26
CA LYS A 242 7.48 -0.70 36.57
C LYS A 242 6.83 0.09 37.70
N ASP A 243 6.90 1.42 37.66
CA ASP A 243 6.23 2.29 38.63
C ASP A 243 4.72 2.11 38.59
N LEU A 244 4.13 1.99 37.39
CA LEU A 244 2.72 1.70 37.21
C LEU A 244 2.34 0.33 37.81
N ALA A 245 3.10 -0.73 37.52
CA ALA A 245 2.87 -2.05 38.09
C ALA A 245 3.00 -2.05 39.62
N LYS A 246 3.95 -1.31 40.18
CA LYS A 246 4.11 -1.10 41.63
C LYS A 246 2.90 -0.38 42.24
N LYS A 247 2.46 0.72 41.64
CA LYS A 247 1.28 1.48 42.08
C LYS A 247 0.00 0.66 42.03
N ARG A 248 -0.10 -0.29 41.10
CA ARG A 248 -1.25 -1.19 40.96
C ARG A 248 -1.11 -2.50 41.74
N GLY A 249 -0.04 -2.69 42.52
CA GLY A 249 0.15 -3.87 43.37
C GLY A 249 0.44 -5.17 42.60
N VAL A 250 0.97 -5.09 41.37
CA VAL A 250 1.24 -6.26 40.51
C VAL A 250 2.70 -6.37 40.06
N ALA A 251 3.62 -5.66 40.73
CA ALA A 251 5.03 -5.61 40.34
C ALA A 251 5.70 -6.99 40.25
N GLU A 252 5.35 -7.93 41.14
CA GLU A 252 5.91 -9.29 41.14
C GLU A 252 5.34 -10.20 40.04
N ALA A 253 4.17 -9.84 39.51
CA ALA A 253 3.49 -10.59 38.45
C ALA A 253 3.77 -10.03 37.04
N VAL A 254 4.40 -8.86 36.92
CA VAL A 254 4.79 -8.24 35.64
C VAL A 254 6.29 -8.41 35.40
N VAL A 255 6.64 -9.22 34.41
CA VAL A 255 8.02 -9.58 34.06
C VAL A 255 8.48 -8.79 32.83
N PHE A 256 9.50 -7.95 32.99
CA PHE A 256 10.16 -7.25 31.89
C PHE A 256 11.42 -8.02 31.47
N THR A 257 11.36 -8.71 30.33
CA THR A 257 12.49 -9.56 29.88
C THR A 257 13.59 -8.77 29.18
N GLY A 258 13.29 -7.54 28.73
CA GLY A 258 14.11 -6.84 27.75
C GLY A 258 14.03 -7.50 26.35
N PRO A 259 14.92 -7.12 25.42
CA PRO A 259 14.95 -7.72 24.08
C PRO A 259 15.47 -9.16 24.16
N ILE A 260 14.73 -10.09 23.54
CA ILE A 260 15.15 -11.49 23.38
C ILE A 260 15.60 -11.76 21.94
N SER A 261 16.31 -12.87 21.72
CA SER A 261 16.79 -13.20 20.38
C SER A 261 15.64 -13.54 19.42
N PRO A 262 15.77 -13.24 18.11
CA PRO A 262 14.78 -13.64 17.11
C PRO A 262 14.56 -15.16 17.02
N THR A 263 15.51 -15.98 17.48
CA THR A 263 15.42 -17.44 17.50
C THR A 263 14.65 -17.97 18.71
N GLU A 264 14.73 -17.31 19.87
CA GLU A 264 13.99 -17.71 21.08
C GLU A 264 12.55 -17.20 21.11
N MET A 265 12.31 -16.05 20.47
CA MET A 265 11.00 -15.39 20.46
C MET A 265 9.83 -16.30 20.04
N PRO A 266 9.92 -17.12 18.96
CA PRO A 266 8.81 -17.99 18.57
C PRO A 266 8.41 -18.97 19.68
N GLN A 267 9.37 -19.59 20.37
CA GLN A 267 9.10 -20.51 21.47
C GLN A 267 8.47 -19.79 22.67
N MET A 268 8.90 -18.56 22.97
CA MET A 268 8.32 -17.76 24.05
C MET A 268 6.88 -17.34 23.76
N LEU A 269 6.57 -16.93 22.53
CA LEU A 269 5.18 -16.64 22.14
C LEU A 269 4.34 -17.93 22.12
N TYR A 270 4.90 -19.02 21.62
CA TYR A 270 4.22 -20.31 21.57
C TYR A 270 3.89 -20.83 22.97
N ASN A 271 4.77 -20.63 23.95
CA ASN A 271 4.56 -21.05 25.35
C ASN A 271 3.47 -20.24 26.08
N ALA A 272 3.22 -18.99 25.70
CA ALA A 272 2.22 -18.13 26.35
C ALA A 272 0.82 -18.76 26.31
N LYS A 273 0.01 -18.54 27.34
CA LYS A 273 -1.42 -18.92 27.32
C LYS A 273 -2.20 -17.92 26.48
N ILE A 274 -1.99 -16.62 26.68
CA ILE A 274 -2.69 -15.56 25.96
C ILE A 274 -1.66 -14.60 25.37
N LEU A 275 -1.88 -14.16 24.15
CA LEU A 275 -1.09 -13.09 23.54
C LEU A 275 -1.91 -11.81 23.52
N ALA A 276 -1.32 -10.71 23.95
CA ALA A 276 -2.05 -9.46 24.18
C ALA A 276 -1.45 -8.28 23.43
N LEU A 277 -2.30 -7.50 22.78
CA LEU A 277 -1.92 -6.27 22.09
C LEU A 277 -2.95 -5.14 22.33
N ALA A 278 -2.68 -4.31 23.33
CA ALA A 278 -3.60 -3.28 23.81
C ALA A 278 -3.38 -1.91 23.13
N ARG A 279 -3.42 -1.83 21.79
CA ARG A 279 -3.11 -0.57 21.08
C ARG A 279 -4.12 0.53 21.44
N PRO A 280 -3.65 1.76 21.71
CA PRO A 280 -4.54 2.89 21.92
C PRO A 280 -5.21 3.31 20.60
N ASP A 281 -6.39 3.91 20.70
CA ASP A 281 -7.04 4.55 19.56
C ASP A 281 -6.45 5.95 19.32
N ASN A 282 -5.57 6.07 18.32
CA ASN A 282 -4.98 7.34 17.92
C ASN A 282 -4.62 7.35 16.44
N LEU A 283 -4.18 8.51 15.94
CA LEU A 283 -3.84 8.70 14.52
C LEU A 283 -2.83 7.68 14.00
N GLN A 284 -1.80 7.34 14.79
CA GLN A 284 -0.80 6.36 14.37
C GLN A 284 -1.42 4.96 14.25
N ALA A 285 -2.25 4.57 15.21
CA ALA A 285 -2.91 3.27 15.21
C ALA A 285 -4.01 3.12 14.16
N GLN A 286 -4.73 4.20 13.86
CA GLN A 286 -5.75 4.26 12.81
C GLN A 286 -5.16 4.16 11.39
N ASN A 287 -3.94 4.66 11.19
CA ASN A 287 -3.27 4.61 9.89
C ASN A 287 -2.34 3.39 9.75
N GLY A 288 -1.78 2.87 10.83
CA GLY A 288 -0.82 1.77 10.82
C GLY A 288 -1.45 0.43 11.21
N PHE A 289 -1.00 -0.65 10.59
CA PHE A 289 -1.43 -2.01 10.95
C PHE A 289 -0.38 -2.71 11.83
N PRO A 290 -0.77 -3.47 12.88
CA PRO A 290 0.20 -3.98 13.85
C PRO A 290 0.96 -5.18 13.31
N THR A 291 2.24 -4.98 12.96
CA THR A 291 3.04 -6.03 12.31
C THR A 291 3.31 -7.27 13.17
N LYS A 292 3.16 -7.17 14.49
CA LYS A 292 3.38 -8.28 15.44
C LYS A 292 2.17 -9.20 15.61
N LEU A 293 0.96 -8.70 15.32
CA LEU A 293 -0.29 -9.42 15.53
C LEU A 293 -0.30 -10.73 14.74
N GLY A 294 0.27 -10.75 13.54
CA GLY A 294 0.35 -11.94 12.71
C GLY A 294 1.23 -13.03 13.32
N GLU A 295 2.35 -12.67 13.94
CA GLU A 295 3.16 -13.65 14.69
C GLU A 295 2.39 -14.19 15.90
N TYR A 296 1.52 -13.38 16.51
CA TYR A 296 0.71 -13.84 17.64
C TYR A 296 -0.33 -14.85 17.19
N LEU A 297 -1.07 -14.52 16.12
CA LEU A 297 -2.05 -15.39 15.50
C LEU A 297 -1.40 -16.70 15.01
N ALA A 298 -0.19 -16.65 14.43
CA ALA A 298 0.52 -17.82 13.93
C ALA A 298 0.84 -18.88 15.01
N THR A 299 0.87 -18.49 16.30
CA THR A 299 1.09 -19.45 17.39
C THR A 299 -0.06 -20.43 17.55
N GLY A 300 -1.29 -20.03 17.21
CA GLY A 300 -2.51 -20.76 17.55
C GLY A 300 -2.99 -20.56 18.99
N ASN A 301 -2.31 -19.72 19.79
CA ASN A 301 -2.80 -19.33 21.11
C ASN A 301 -3.93 -18.28 20.98
N PRO A 302 -4.84 -18.18 21.97
CA PRO A 302 -5.78 -17.07 22.06
C PRO A 302 -5.08 -15.71 22.01
N VAL A 303 -5.59 -14.80 21.18
CA VAL A 303 -5.06 -13.43 21.02
C VAL A 303 -6.14 -12.43 21.43
N VAL A 304 -5.84 -11.59 22.42
CA VAL A 304 -6.67 -10.43 22.81
C VAL A 304 -6.05 -9.17 22.23
N VAL A 305 -6.80 -8.43 21.42
CA VAL A 305 -6.30 -7.25 20.70
C VAL A 305 -7.38 -6.17 20.64
N THR A 306 -6.97 -4.91 20.69
CA THR A 306 -7.94 -3.80 20.60
C THR A 306 -8.55 -3.68 19.20
N HIS A 307 -9.82 -3.27 19.14
CA HIS A 307 -10.58 -2.95 17.94
C HIS A 307 -10.19 -1.54 17.44
N VAL A 308 -8.96 -1.40 16.92
CA VAL A 308 -8.43 -0.12 16.43
C VAL A 308 -7.97 -0.22 14.97
N GLY A 309 -8.26 0.82 14.19
CA GLY A 309 -7.91 0.88 12.78
C GLY A 309 -8.51 -0.27 11.98
N GLU A 310 -7.68 -0.95 11.20
CA GLU A 310 -8.13 -2.04 10.31
C GLU A 310 -8.07 -3.43 10.94
N ILE A 311 -7.69 -3.57 12.21
CA ILE A 311 -7.68 -4.87 12.91
C ILE A 311 -9.01 -5.62 12.71
N PRO A 312 -10.19 -4.97 12.84
CA PRO A 312 -11.50 -5.61 12.69
C PRO A 312 -11.83 -6.04 11.25
N LEU A 313 -11.08 -5.62 10.24
CA LEU A 313 -11.24 -6.12 8.87
C LEU A 313 -10.79 -7.58 8.76
N PHE A 314 -9.84 -7.99 9.61
CA PHE A 314 -9.23 -9.33 9.57
C PHE A 314 -9.58 -10.17 10.79
N VAL A 315 -9.48 -9.58 11.98
CA VAL A 315 -9.82 -10.25 13.23
C VAL A 315 -11.29 -10.04 13.53
N LYS A 316 -12.02 -11.12 13.79
CA LYS A 316 -13.44 -11.15 14.12
C LYS A 316 -13.60 -11.71 15.53
N ASP A 317 -14.29 -10.96 16.39
CA ASP A 317 -14.41 -11.27 17.81
C ASP A 317 -15.03 -12.65 18.02
N GLY A 318 -14.38 -13.50 18.81
CA GLY A 318 -14.82 -14.86 19.09
C GLY A 318 -14.69 -15.86 17.93
N GLU A 319 -14.31 -15.41 16.73
CA GLU A 319 -14.14 -16.29 15.57
C GLU A 319 -12.68 -16.66 15.34
N ASN A 320 -11.78 -15.67 15.27
CA ASN A 320 -10.35 -15.87 14.98
C ASN A 320 -9.42 -14.98 15.82
N GLY A 321 -9.99 -14.31 16.82
CA GLY A 321 -9.31 -13.54 17.86
C GLY A 321 -10.35 -12.92 18.79
N PHE A 322 -9.89 -12.25 19.83
CA PHE A 322 -10.74 -11.60 20.82
C PHE A 322 -10.52 -10.10 20.77
N LEU A 323 -11.59 -9.36 20.52
CA LEU A 323 -11.56 -7.91 20.38
C LEU A 323 -12.00 -7.23 21.66
N SER A 324 -11.36 -6.10 21.93
CA SER A 324 -11.69 -5.21 23.04
C SER A 324 -11.61 -3.75 22.62
N ASP A 325 -12.29 -2.88 23.34
CA ASP A 325 -12.09 -1.45 23.24
C ASP A 325 -10.70 -1.05 23.73
N ALA A 326 -10.22 0.10 23.26
CA ALA A 326 -8.91 0.64 23.63
C ALA A 326 -8.90 1.27 25.03
N ASN A 327 -9.45 0.58 26.04
CA ASN A 327 -9.46 1.01 27.42
C ASN A 327 -9.13 -0.15 28.39
N PRO A 328 -8.55 0.13 29.57
CA PRO A 328 -8.08 -0.94 30.47
C PRO A 328 -9.17 -1.79 31.13
N ASN A 329 -10.43 -1.32 31.22
CA ASN A 329 -11.50 -2.12 31.83
C ASN A 329 -11.91 -3.23 30.87
N ASP A 330 -12.34 -2.85 29.66
CA ASP A 330 -12.82 -3.80 28.67
C ASP A 330 -11.72 -4.79 28.25
N PHE A 331 -10.47 -4.31 28.15
CA PHE A 331 -9.33 -5.19 27.88
C PHE A 331 -9.12 -6.22 29.01
N ALA A 332 -9.34 -5.87 30.28
CA ALA A 332 -9.23 -6.78 31.41
C ALA A 332 -10.37 -7.80 31.45
N ASP A 333 -11.59 -7.36 31.15
CA ASP A 333 -12.77 -8.22 31.07
C ASP A 333 -12.58 -9.25 29.95
N ARG A 334 -12.03 -8.83 28.81
CA ARG A 334 -11.72 -9.74 27.71
C ARG A 334 -10.60 -10.72 28.03
N LEU A 335 -9.55 -10.29 28.74
CA LEU A 335 -8.50 -11.20 29.24
C LEU A 335 -9.09 -12.24 30.20
N SER A 336 -9.96 -11.81 31.12
CA SER A 336 -10.62 -12.68 32.10
C SER A 336 -11.49 -13.72 31.40
N PHE A 337 -12.34 -13.28 30.47
CA PHE A 337 -13.18 -14.16 29.66
C PHE A 337 -12.35 -15.25 28.95
N VAL A 338 -11.22 -14.88 28.34
CA VAL A 338 -10.35 -15.82 27.64
C VAL A 338 -9.67 -16.80 28.60
N ALA A 339 -9.26 -16.36 29.79
CA ALA A 339 -8.65 -17.24 30.80
C ALA A 339 -9.68 -18.21 31.39
N ASP A 340 -10.86 -17.72 31.76
CA ASP A 340 -11.96 -18.51 32.32
C ASP A 340 -12.50 -19.56 31.34
N HIS A 341 -12.45 -19.26 30.04
CA HIS A 341 -12.95 -20.14 28.97
C HIS A 341 -11.83 -20.66 28.06
N TYR A 342 -10.64 -20.89 28.62
CA TYR A 342 -9.44 -21.20 27.84
C TYR A 342 -9.60 -22.39 26.89
N GLU A 343 -10.27 -23.46 27.34
CA GLU A 343 -10.53 -24.67 26.54
C GLU A 343 -11.37 -24.40 25.29
N VAL A 344 -12.22 -23.38 25.31
CA VAL A 344 -12.97 -22.93 24.12
C VAL A 344 -12.15 -21.91 23.33
N ALA A 345 -11.48 -20.99 24.04
CA ALA A 345 -10.71 -19.92 23.42
C ALA A 345 -9.54 -20.43 22.57
N ILE A 346 -8.98 -21.61 22.87
CA ILE A 346 -7.93 -22.22 22.05
C ILE A 346 -8.40 -22.50 20.62
N ASN A 347 -9.68 -22.84 20.40
CA ASN A 347 -10.23 -23.06 19.07
C ASN A 347 -10.28 -21.76 18.25
N VAL A 348 -10.59 -20.65 18.92
CA VAL A 348 -10.51 -19.29 18.34
C VAL A 348 -9.06 -18.96 17.98
N GLY A 349 -8.10 -19.32 18.84
CA GLY A 349 -6.67 -19.20 18.57
C GLY A 349 -6.22 -20.00 17.33
N LEU A 350 -6.69 -21.23 17.17
CA LEU A 350 -6.42 -22.06 16.00
C LEU A 350 -7.02 -21.47 14.72
N ALA A 351 -8.22 -20.90 14.78
CA ALA A 351 -8.79 -20.14 13.66
C ALA A 351 -7.96 -18.88 13.35
N GLY A 352 -7.43 -18.20 14.36
CA GLY A 352 -6.46 -17.11 14.22
C GLY A 352 -5.19 -17.55 13.48
N LYS A 353 -4.66 -18.74 13.79
CA LYS A 353 -3.53 -19.33 13.05
C LYS A 353 -3.85 -19.53 11.56
N ASN A 354 -5.03 -20.02 11.24
CA ASN A 354 -5.47 -20.16 9.85
C ASN A 354 -5.55 -18.81 9.13
N LEU A 355 -6.07 -17.76 9.79
CA LEU A 355 -6.05 -16.39 9.27
C LEU A 355 -4.61 -15.95 8.97
N SER A 356 -3.67 -16.17 9.91
CA SER A 356 -2.27 -15.78 9.69
C SER A 356 -1.63 -16.52 8.51
N CYS A 357 -1.81 -17.83 8.41
CA CYS A 357 -1.27 -18.64 7.31
C CYS A 357 -1.82 -18.22 5.95
N ASN A 358 -3.11 -17.89 5.88
CA ASN A 358 -3.77 -17.59 4.62
C ASN A 358 -3.58 -16.13 4.21
N ALA A 359 -3.82 -15.18 5.12
CA ALA A 359 -3.85 -13.76 4.81
C ALA A 359 -2.49 -13.09 5.02
N PHE A 360 -1.67 -13.51 6.00
CA PHE A 360 -0.47 -12.78 6.41
C PHE A 360 0.86 -13.50 6.14
N SER A 361 0.82 -14.74 5.63
CA SER A 361 2.04 -15.46 5.24
C SER A 361 2.88 -14.61 4.28
N TYR A 362 4.19 -14.59 4.54
CA TYR A 362 5.15 -13.86 3.72
C TYR A 362 5.05 -14.23 2.24
N LEU A 363 4.76 -15.51 1.93
CA LEU A 363 4.68 -15.99 0.55
C LEU A 363 3.41 -15.47 -0.12
N THR A 364 2.26 -15.54 0.57
CA THR A 364 1.00 -15.00 0.04
C THR A 364 1.12 -13.50 -0.24
N GLN A 365 1.62 -12.73 0.73
CA GLN A 365 1.78 -11.29 0.56
C GLN A 365 2.84 -10.94 -0.50
N SER A 366 3.94 -11.71 -0.59
CA SER A 366 4.93 -11.54 -1.67
C SER A 366 4.32 -11.80 -3.04
N LYS A 367 3.43 -12.78 -3.17
CA LYS A 367 2.73 -13.08 -4.43
C LYS A 367 1.83 -11.92 -4.86
N VAL A 368 1.06 -11.34 -3.92
CA VAL A 368 0.25 -10.13 -4.18
C VAL A 368 1.11 -9.00 -4.74
N VAL A 369 2.22 -8.69 -4.07
CA VAL A 369 3.14 -7.62 -4.50
C VAL A 369 3.80 -7.97 -5.83
N PHE A 370 4.23 -9.21 -6.03
CA PHE A 370 4.84 -9.68 -7.27
C PHE A 370 3.90 -9.56 -8.47
N ASP A 371 2.63 -9.97 -8.32
CA ASP A 371 1.64 -9.91 -9.40
C ASP A 371 1.34 -8.46 -9.80
N ILE A 372 1.26 -7.55 -8.83
CA ILE A 372 1.13 -6.11 -9.06
C ILE A 372 2.36 -5.58 -9.80
N MET A 373 3.57 -5.86 -9.31
CA MET A 373 4.83 -5.43 -9.93
C MET A 373 4.98 -5.96 -11.36
N LYS A 374 4.56 -7.20 -11.61
CA LYS A 374 4.56 -7.83 -12.93
C LYS A 374 3.56 -7.19 -13.89
N GLY A 375 2.44 -6.65 -13.40
CA GLY A 375 1.51 -5.83 -14.18
C GLY A 375 2.23 -4.67 -14.90
N PHE A 376 3.12 -3.97 -14.19
CA PHE A 376 3.94 -2.89 -14.75
C PHE A 376 5.03 -3.37 -15.72
N TYR A 377 5.37 -4.66 -15.71
CA TYR A 377 6.29 -5.26 -16.68
C TYR A 377 5.63 -5.45 -18.05
N LYS A 378 4.33 -5.80 -18.09
CA LYS A 378 3.57 -5.89 -19.34
C LYS A 378 3.51 -4.54 -20.07
N GLU A 379 3.46 -3.43 -19.34
CA GLU A 379 3.54 -2.08 -19.93
C GLU A 379 4.91 -1.76 -20.58
N LEU A 380 6.00 -2.39 -20.13
CA LEU A 380 7.33 -2.22 -20.75
C LEU A 380 7.54 -3.14 -21.94
N THR A 381 7.02 -4.37 -21.90
CA THR A 381 7.19 -5.33 -23.00
C THR A 381 6.27 -5.04 -24.17
N SER A 382 5.22 -4.23 -24.00
CA SER A 382 4.27 -3.93 -25.07
C SER A 382 4.74 -2.87 -26.07
N ASN A 383 5.94 -2.29 -25.95
CA ASN A 383 6.62 -1.55 -27.03
C ASN A 383 7.91 -0.93 -26.48
N GLY A 384 9.08 -1.32 -27.00
CA GLY A 384 10.41 -0.77 -26.67
C GLY A 384 10.64 0.72 -26.98
N ARG A 385 9.62 1.56 -26.81
CA ARG A 385 9.65 3.03 -26.81
C ARG A 385 8.89 3.53 -25.59
N ILE A 386 9.65 4.09 -24.64
CA ILE A 386 9.13 4.79 -23.47
C ILE A 386 8.22 5.94 -23.94
N PHE A 387 6.93 5.89 -23.62
CA PHE A 387 6.08 7.09 -23.59
C PHE A 387 5.49 7.25 -22.19
N ARG A 388 6.09 8.19 -21.45
CA ARG A 388 5.55 8.72 -20.20
C ARG A 388 4.35 9.60 -20.52
N GLY A 389 3.18 9.22 -20.00
CA GLY A 389 1.95 9.97 -20.19
C GLY A 389 1.41 9.80 -21.61
N ASN A 390 0.09 9.77 -21.72
CA ASN A 390 -0.59 9.85 -23.01
C ASN A 390 -0.42 11.26 -23.60
N LEU A 391 0.80 11.57 -24.05
CA LEU A 391 1.19 12.85 -24.63
C LEU A 391 0.33 13.17 -25.86
N LYS A 392 -0.05 12.15 -26.65
CA LYS A 392 -0.96 12.32 -27.80
C LYS A 392 -2.36 12.80 -27.36
N GLY A 393 -2.94 12.17 -26.35
CA GLY A 393 -4.23 12.58 -25.80
C GLY A 393 -4.18 13.92 -25.07
N LEU A 394 -3.10 14.21 -24.33
CA LEU A 394 -2.90 15.52 -23.69
C LEU A 394 -2.73 16.63 -24.73
N PHE A 395 -1.89 16.39 -25.75
CA PHE A 395 -1.68 17.30 -26.88
C PHE A 395 -3.00 17.54 -27.63
N PHE A 396 -3.76 16.48 -27.90
CA PHE A 396 -5.11 16.59 -28.46
C PHE A 396 -6.02 17.47 -27.60
N ILE A 397 -6.12 17.23 -26.29
CA ILE A 397 -7.00 18.01 -25.41
C ILE A 397 -6.59 19.48 -25.43
N ILE A 398 -5.29 19.79 -25.35
CA ILE A 398 -4.80 21.18 -25.39
C ILE A 398 -5.19 21.85 -26.71
N CYS A 399 -4.88 21.22 -27.85
CA CYS A 399 -5.22 21.77 -29.16
C CYS A 399 -6.74 21.88 -29.37
N TYR A 400 -7.51 20.90 -28.90
CA TYR A 400 -8.98 20.94 -28.90
C TYR A 400 -9.50 22.11 -28.07
N ARG A 401 -8.98 22.36 -26.86
CA ARG A 401 -9.42 23.48 -26.02
C ARG A 401 -9.18 24.83 -26.70
N ILE A 402 -8.03 24.98 -27.36
CA ILE A 402 -7.69 26.17 -28.15
C ILE A 402 -8.66 26.30 -29.32
N ALA A 403 -8.84 25.25 -30.13
CA ALA A 403 -9.75 25.28 -31.28
C ALA A 403 -11.21 25.54 -30.85
N HIS A 404 -11.67 24.92 -29.78
CA HIS A 404 -13.00 25.08 -29.20
C HIS A 404 -13.23 26.49 -28.66
N PHE A 405 -12.23 27.13 -28.06
CA PHE A 405 -12.33 28.51 -27.59
C PHE A 405 -12.74 29.46 -28.72
N PHE A 406 -12.18 29.28 -29.92
CA PHE A 406 -12.54 30.09 -31.08
C PHE A 406 -13.95 29.81 -31.62
N THR A 407 -14.65 28.77 -31.16
CA THR A 407 -16.04 28.51 -31.56
C THR A 407 -17.09 29.25 -30.75
N ARG A 408 -16.69 29.97 -29.70
CA ARG A 408 -17.62 30.59 -28.73
C ARG A 408 -18.48 31.71 -29.31
N ASN A 409 -18.02 32.42 -30.33
CA ASN A 409 -18.81 33.45 -31.03
C ASN A 409 -18.39 33.57 -32.50
N LYS A 410 -19.20 34.26 -33.32
CA LYS A 410 -18.97 34.37 -34.77
C LYS A 410 -17.65 35.06 -35.15
N ILE A 411 -17.24 36.07 -34.40
CA ILE A 411 -16.02 36.85 -34.69
C ILE A 411 -14.78 36.00 -34.41
N LEU A 412 -14.70 35.39 -33.21
CA LEU A 412 -13.67 34.43 -32.85
C LEU A 412 -13.65 33.24 -33.81
N TYR A 413 -14.81 32.83 -34.32
CA TYR A 413 -14.89 31.77 -35.31
C TYR A 413 -14.12 32.19 -36.57
N ILE A 414 -14.44 33.34 -37.15
CA ILE A 414 -13.72 33.83 -38.35
C ILE A 414 -12.20 33.94 -38.09
N ILE A 415 -11.80 34.53 -36.96
CA ILE A 415 -10.39 34.70 -36.58
C ILE A 415 -9.68 33.34 -36.37
N GLY A 416 -10.36 32.38 -35.75
CA GLY A 416 -9.83 31.05 -35.46
C GLY A 416 -9.84 30.09 -36.64
N SER A 417 -10.25 30.54 -37.83
CA SER A 417 -10.40 29.67 -39.00
C SER A 417 -9.12 28.94 -39.42
N PRO A 418 -7.92 29.55 -39.40
CA PRO A 418 -6.68 28.83 -39.67
C PRO A 418 -6.37 27.78 -38.58
N ILE A 419 -6.73 28.07 -37.33
CA ILE A 419 -6.46 27.22 -36.17
C ILE A 419 -7.30 25.94 -36.22
N TRP A 420 -8.61 26.03 -36.50
CA TRP A 420 -9.41 24.80 -36.64
C TRP A 420 -9.03 24.01 -37.90
N LEU A 421 -8.58 24.67 -38.97
CA LEU A 421 -8.18 23.98 -40.20
C LEU A 421 -6.93 23.15 -39.93
N LEU A 422 -5.95 23.75 -39.24
CA LEU A 422 -4.76 23.07 -38.76
C LEU A 422 -5.12 21.94 -37.78
N TYR A 423 -6.01 22.19 -36.82
CA TYR A 423 -6.48 21.17 -35.87
C TYR A 423 -7.10 19.98 -36.60
N ARG A 424 -8.00 20.22 -37.56
CA ARG A 424 -8.64 19.16 -38.34
C ARG A 424 -7.63 18.38 -39.18
N PHE A 425 -6.73 19.07 -39.87
CA PHE A 425 -5.68 18.41 -40.63
C PHE A 425 -4.79 17.51 -39.73
N LEU A 426 -4.32 18.03 -38.60
CA LEU A 426 -3.49 17.27 -37.67
C LEU A 426 -4.23 16.10 -37.03
N PHE A 427 -5.42 16.32 -36.48
CA PHE A 427 -6.08 15.30 -35.68
C PHE A 427 -6.90 14.35 -36.53
N ARG A 428 -7.66 14.85 -37.50
CA ARG A 428 -8.52 14.00 -38.33
C ARG A 428 -7.72 13.25 -39.39
N TRP A 429 -6.81 13.91 -40.10
CA TRP A 429 -6.12 13.28 -41.23
C TRP A 429 -4.82 12.59 -40.83
N LEU A 430 -4.00 13.23 -39.99
CA LEU A 430 -2.69 12.67 -39.61
C LEU A 430 -2.78 11.70 -38.41
N LEU A 431 -3.58 12.02 -37.39
CA LEU A 431 -3.60 11.28 -36.13
C LEU A 431 -4.79 10.34 -35.94
N GLY A 432 -5.78 10.36 -36.84
CA GLY A 432 -6.95 9.51 -36.83
C GLY A 432 -7.91 9.76 -35.66
N ILE A 433 -7.98 10.99 -35.15
CA ILE A 433 -8.91 11.43 -34.10
C ILE A 433 -9.92 12.40 -34.74
N ASP A 434 -11.15 11.94 -34.97
CA ASP A 434 -12.22 12.75 -35.56
C ASP A 434 -13.16 13.27 -34.47
N VAL A 435 -12.67 14.25 -33.72
CA VAL A 435 -13.44 14.99 -32.71
C VAL A 435 -13.49 16.44 -33.15
N PRO A 436 -14.61 16.94 -33.69
CA PRO A 436 -14.72 18.33 -34.12
C PRO A 436 -14.60 19.31 -32.95
N GLU A 437 -14.10 20.50 -33.23
CA GLU A 437 -13.95 21.60 -32.28
C GLU A 437 -15.27 22.09 -31.67
N ARG A 438 -16.42 21.73 -32.28
CA ARG A 438 -17.77 22.09 -31.81
C ARG A 438 -18.32 21.16 -30.72
N VAL A 439 -17.73 19.97 -30.56
CA VAL A 439 -18.12 19.05 -29.47
C VAL A 439 -17.95 19.79 -28.14
N ILE A 440 -18.90 19.64 -27.22
CA ILE A 440 -18.76 20.17 -25.86
C ILE A 440 -18.15 19.07 -24.99
N LEU A 441 -16.97 19.34 -24.43
CA LEU A 441 -16.20 18.38 -23.65
C LEU A 441 -15.92 18.98 -22.27
N GLY A 442 -16.44 18.36 -21.20
CA GLY A 442 -16.27 18.83 -19.83
C GLY A 442 -14.82 18.78 -19.35
N SER A 443 -14.56 19.36 -18.19
CA SER A 443 -13.25 19.44 -17.54
C SER A 443 -12.66 18.06 -17.28
N ASN A 444 -11.32 17.96 -17.23
CA ASN A 444 -10.59 16.73 -16.86
C ASN A 444 -10.91 15.47 -17.69
N CYS A 445 -11.54 15.60 -18.86
CA CYS A 445 -11.69 14.49 -19.78
C CYS A 445 -10.33 13.99 -20.30
N ARG A 446 -10.20 12.67 -20.46
CA ARG A 446 -8.97 12.02 -20.92
C ARG A 446 -9.25 11.18 -22.15
N VAL A 447 -8.52 11.44 -23.24
CA VAL A 447 -8.55 10.63 -24.47
C VAL A 447 -7.42 9.61 -24.43
N CYS A 448 -7.61 8.47 -23.77
CA CYS A 448 -6.57 7.48 -23.42
C CYS A 448 -5.74 6.99 -24.62
N HIS A 449 -6.41 6.56 -25.67
CA HIS A 449 -5.80 6.24 -26.97
C HIS A 449 -6.74 6.78 -28.04
N GLY A 450 -6.45 7.93 -28.63
CA GLY A 450 -7.44 8.63 -29.46
C GLY A 450 -7.65 8.07 -30.87
N ILE A 451 -6.84 7.12 -31.34
CA ILE A 451 -6.95 6.62 -32.71
C ILE A 451 -8.32 5.98 -32.95
N GLY A 452 -8.97 6.31 -34.06
CA GLY A 452 -10.32 5.86 -34.40
C GLY A 452 -11.43 6.43 -33.52
N LEU A 453 -11.15 7.42 -32.65
CA LEU A 453 -12.20 8.12 -31.90
C LEU A 453 -12.97 9.05 -32.85
N ILE A 454 -14.26 8.78 -33.03
CA ILE A 454 -15.15 9.52 -33.93
C ILE A 454 -16.32 10.07 -33.10
N ILE A 455 -16.44 11.39 -33.00
CA ILE A 455 -17.49 12.05 -32.21
C ILE A 455 -18.23 13.05 -33.10
N HIS A 456 -19.55 12.94 -33.15
CA HIS A 456 -20.39 13.88 -33.88
C HIS A 456 -20.33 15.28 -33.24
N PRO A 457 -20.26 16.38 -34.04
CA PRO A 457 -19.99 17.74 -33.54
C PRO A 457 -21.01 18.29 -32.51
N GLY A 458 -22.23 17.75 -32.48
CA GLY A 458 -23.25 18.16 -31.52
C GLY A 458 -23.34 17.33 -30.23
N VAL A 459 -22.40 16.40 -30.01
CA VAL A 459 -22.32 15.61 -28.77
C VAL A 459 -21.89 16.50 -27.61
N VAL A 460 -22.47 16.25 -26.43
CA VAL A 460 -22.11 16.91 -25.17
C VAL A 460 -21.58 15.86 -24.19
N ILE A 461 -20.42 16.12 -23.61
CA ILE A 461 -19.73 15.23 -22.65
C ILE A 461 -19.47 16.01 -21.37
N GLY A 462 -19.85 15.43 -20.22
CA GLY A 462 -19.61 15.97 -18.89
C GLY A 462 -18.15 15.92 -18.43
N ASP A 463 -17.91 16.14 -17.14
CA ASP A 463 -16.58 16.22 -16.56
C ASP A 463 -15.99 14.84 -16.27
N ASN A 464 -14.66 14.73 -16.20
CA ASN A 464 -13.92 13.53 -15.80
C ASN A 464 -14.22 12.28 -16.67
N VAL A 465 -14.59 12.45 -17.94
CA VAL A 465 -14.89 11.32 -18.83
C VAL A 465 -13.62 10.71 -19.44
N LYS A 466 -13.55 9.38 -19.46
CA LYS A 466 -12.46 8.63 -20.13
C LYS A 466 -12.92 8.08 -21.48
N LEU A 467 -12.23 8.47 -22.55
CA LEU A 467 -12.50 8.09 -23.93
C LEU A 467 -11.39 7.18 -24.46
N HIS A 468 -11.76 6.01 -24.98
CA HIS A 468 -10.82 5.04 -25.54
C HIS A 468 -10.90 4.94 -27.07
N GLN A 469 -9.92 4.27 -27.67
CA GLN A 469 -9.73 4.14 -29.12
C GLN A 469 -10.92 3.50 -29.83
N ASN A 470 -11.07 3.82 -31.11
CA ASN A 470 -12.06 3.25 -32.03
C ASN A 470 -13.50 3.39 -31.55
N THR A 471 -13.75 4.37 -30.69
CA THR A 471 -15.08 4.64 -30.14
C THR A 471 -15.83 5.57 -31.08
N THR A 472 -17.09 5.26 -31.38
CA THR A 472 -17.97 6.11 -32.18
C THR A 472 -19.11 6.65 -31.32
N ILE A 473 -19.27 7.98 -31.26
CA ILE A 473 -20.39 8.65 -30.60
C ILE A 473 -21.12 9.50 -31.64
N GLY A 474 -22.30 9.06 -32.07
CA GLY A 474 -22.97 9.60 -33.25
C GLY A 474 -24.47 9.75 -33.09
N LYS A 475 -25.08 10.59 -33.94
CA LYS A 475 -26.54 10.62 -34.07
C LYS A 475 -27.02 9.56 -35.05
N THR A 476 -28.28 9.15 -34.93
CA THR A 476 -28.96 8.31 -35.92
C THR A 476 -30.08 9.12 -36.57
N GLY A 477 -30.11 9.16 -37.90
CA GLY A 477 -31.10 9.92 -38.67
C GLY A 477 -31.16 11.41 -38.29
N ASN A 478 -32.38 11.91 -38.08
CA ASN A 478 -32.67 13.30 -37.70
C ASN A 478 -32.72 13.52 -36.17
N GLY A 479 -32.38 12.51 -35.37
CA GLY A 479 -32.36 12.62 -33.91
C GLY A 479 -31.26 13.53 -33.38
N ARG A 480 -31.38 13.94 -32.10
CA ARG A 480 -30.31 14.70 -31.44
C ARG A 480 -29.10 13.80 -31.17
N PRO A 481 -27.88 14.37 -31.08
CA PRO A 481 -26.69 13.61 -30.71
C PRO A 481 -26.73 13.16 -29.24
N PRO A 482 -26.01 12.08 -28.88
CA PRO A 482 -25.91 11.60 -27.51
C PRO A 482 -25.42 12.66 -26.52
N ARG A 483 -25.90 12.55 -25.27
CA ARG A 483 -25.42 13.33 -24.11
C ARG A 483 -24.77 12.39 -23.09
N ILE A 484 -23.53 12.65 -22.75
CA ILE A 484 -22.74 11.86 -21.81
C ILE A 484 -22.59 12.63 -20.51
N GLY A 485 -22.94 11.99 -19.38
CA GLY A 485 -22.74 12.51 -18.04
C GLY A 485 -21.28 12.60 -17.60
N SER A 486 -21.06 12.98 -16.36
CA SER A 486 -19.75 13.12 -15.72
C SER A 486 -19.27 11.81 -15.10
N ASN A 487 -17.96 11.65 -14.91
CA ASN A 487 -17.31 10.46 -14.34
C ASN A 487 -17.58 9.16 -15.12
N VAL A 488 -17.92 9.28 -16.41
CA VAL A 488 -18.22 8.15 -17.29
C VAL A 488 -16.93 7.55 -17.85
N VAL A 489 -16.89 6.22 -17.96
CA VAL A 489 -15.81 5.50 -18.65
C VAL A 489 -16.37 4.86 -19.91
N ILE A 490 -15.79 5.22 -21.07
CA ILE A 490 -16.20 4.68 -22.37
C ILE A 490 -15.08 3.77 -22.91
N GLY A 491 -15.34 2.47 -22.92
CA GLY A 491 -14.41 1.43 -23.35
C GLY A 491 -14.09 1.47 -24.84
N ALA A 492 -12.95 0.85 -25.21
CA ALA A 492 -12.47 0.82 -26.59
C ALA A 492 -13.45 0.09 -27.53
N ASN A 493 -13.48 0.50 -28.80
CA ASN A 493 -14.36 -0.06 -29.83
C ASN A 493 -15.86 -0.01 -29.48
N SER A 494 -16.28 0.91 -28.61
CA SER A 494 -17.71 1.06 -28.28
C SER A 494 -18.42 1.99 -29.26
N VAL A 495 -19.72 1.78 -29.44
CA VAL A 495 -20.57 2.57 -30.33
C VAL A 495 -21.74 3.10 -29.51
N ILE A 496 -21.87 4.42 -29.41
CA ILE A 496 -22.96 5.10 -28.71
C ILE A 496 -23.71 5.93 -29.74
N ILE A 497 -24.92 5.51 -30.09
CA ILE A 497 -25.67 6.13 -31.19
C ILE A 497 -27.12 6.41 -30.84
N GLY A 498 -27.63 7.54 -31.36
CA GLY A 498 -29.02 7.97 -31.21
C GLY A 498 -29.21 9.12 -30.21
N ASP A 499 -30.46 9.56 -30.06
CA ASP A 499 -30.85 10.58 -29.08
C ASP A 499 -30.97 9.94 -27.70
N ILE A 500 -29.81 9.68 -27.09
CA ILE A 500 -29.71 8.97 -25.81
C ILE A 500 -28.87 9.71 -24.78
N LYS A 501 -29.13 9.41 -23.51
CA LYS A 501 -28.41 9.94 -22.34
C LYS A 501 -27.65 8.82 -21.64
N ILE A 502 -26.38 9.07 -21.34
CA ILE A 502 -25.56 8.24 -20.46
C ILE A 502 -25.46 8.95 -19.12
N GLY A 503 -25.98 8.33 -18.05
CA GLY A 503 -25.95 8.88 -16.70
C GLY A 503 -24.54 8.95 -16.10
N ASP A 504 -24.39 9.77 -15.06
CA ASP A 504 -23.10 9.97 -14.38
C ASP A 504 -22.53 8.66 -13.82
N GLY A 505 -21.21 8.53 -13.77
CA GLY A 505 -20.53 7.36 -13.21
C GLY A 505 -20.70 6.05 -13.99
N ALA A 506 -21.45 6.05 -15.09
CA ALA A 506 -21.67 4.87 -15.91
C ALA A 506 -20.37 4.33 -16.52
N LEU A 507 -20.31 3.01 -16.71
CA LEU A 507 -19.20 2.33 -17.37
C LEU A 507 -19.72 1.60 -18.60
N ILE A 508 -19.28 2.06 -19.77
CA ILE A 508 -19.53 1.40 -21.05
C ILE A 508 -18.35 0.48 -21.33
N GLY A 509 -18.60 -0.82 -21.40
CA GLY A 509 -17.60 -1.83 -21.68
C GLY A 509 -17.04 -1.72 -23.09
N ALA A 510 -15.84 -2.29 -23.29
CA ALA A 510 -15.25 -2.38 -24.62
C ALA A 510 -16.15 -3.19 -25.57
N GLY A 511 -16.25 -2.75 -26.83
CA GLY A 511 -17.10 -3.40 -27.84
C GLY A 511 -18.60 -3.24 -27.64
N ALA A 512 -19.05 -2.45 -26.68
CA ALA A 512 -20.48 -2.30 -26.40
C ALA A 512 -21.17 -1.42 -27.44
N VAL A 513 -22.40 -1.78 -27.84
CA VAL A 513 -23.25 -0.98 -28.74
C VAL A 513 -24.46 -0.45 -27.96
N ILE A 514 -24.48 0.85 -27.72
CA ILE A 514 -25.46 1.53 -26.88
C ILE A 514 -26.42 2.32 -27.78
N THR A 515 -27.69 1.92 -27.73
CA THR A 515 -28.78 2.52 -28.52
C THR A 515 -29.95 3.00 -27.64
N LYS A 516 -29.82 2.88 -26.31
CA LYS A 516 -30.83 3.27 -25.32
C LYS A 516 -30.16 4.03 -24.17
N ASP A 517 -30.95 4.81 -23.44
CA ASP A 517 -30.50 5.51 -22.25
C ASP A 517 -29.85 4.57 -21.23
N VAL A 518 -28.77 5.03 -20.62
CA VAL A 518 -28.02 4.30 -19.59
C VAL A 518 -28.17 5.03 -18.26
N PRO A 519 -28.73 4.38 -17.22
CA PRO A 519 -28.87 4.98 -15.91
C PRO A 519 -27.51 5.34 -15.26
N GLN A 520 -27.56 6.20 -14.25
CA GLN A 520 -26.40 6.54 -13.43
C GLN A 520 -25.75 5.28 -12.84
N ASN A 521 -24.42 5.25 -12.78
CA ASN A 521 -23.60 4.17 -12.21
C ASN A 521 -23.78 2.79 -12.88
N ALA A 522 -24.57 2.67 -13.94
CA ALA A 522 -24.77 1.41 -14.63
C ALA A 522 -23.49 0.95 -15.35
N VAL A 523 -23.25 -0.36 -15.33
CA VAL A 523 -22.22 -1.02 -16.12
C VAL A 523 -22.88 -1.73 -17.29
N VAL A 524 -22.57 -1.29 -18.52
CA VAL A 524 -23.21 -1.76 -19.75
C VAL A 524 -22.18 -2.43 -20.65
N VAL A 525 -22.46 -3.64 -21.12
CA VAL A 525 -21.56 -4.42 -21.99
C VAL A 525 -22.33 -5.11 -23.12
N GLY A 526 -21.62 -5.50 -24.19
CA GLY A 526 -22.17 -6.33 -25.27
C GLY A 526 -22.80 -5.56 -26.43
N ASN A 527 -23.19 -6.31 -27.46
CA ASN A 527 -23.88 -5.82 -28.65
C ASN A 527 -25.10 -6.73 -28.91
N PRO A 528 -26.34 -6.27 -28.65
CA PRO A 528 -26.69 -4.96 -28.11
C PRO A 528 -26.27 -4.81 -26.64
N GLY A 529 -26.00 -3.57 -26.21
CA GLY A 529 -25.57 -3.26 -24.84
C GLY A 529 -26.63 -3.60 -23.80
N LYS A 530 -26.23 -4.34 -22.77
CA LYS A 530 -27.07 -4.71 -21.62
C LYS A 530 -26.44 -4.28 -20.31
N ILE A 531 -27.25 -3.78 -19.39
CA ILE A 531 -26.84 -3.47 -18.02
C ILE A 531 -26.56 -4.80 -17.31
N ILE A 532 -25.35 -4.98 -16.77
CA ILE A 532 -24.96 -6.21 -16.05
C ILE A 532 -24.87 -6.00 -14.54
N LYS A 533 -24.63 -4.78 -14.09
CA LYS A 533 -24.61 -4.39 -12.68
C LYS A 533 -24.61 -2.87 -12.54
N TYR A 534 -24.77 -2.39 -11.31
CA TYR A 534 -24.54 -1.00 -10.93
C TYR A 534 -23.25 -0.90 -10.11
N ARG A 535 -22.53 0.21 -10.26
CA ARG A 535 -21.35 0.53 -9.44
C ARG A 535 -21.82 1.09 -8.11
N ASN A 536 -21.36 0.50 -7.02
CA ASN A 536 -21.51 1.10 -5.69
C ASN A 536 -20.36 2.10 -5.49
N TYR A 537 -20.70 3.37 -5.27
CA TYR A 537 -19.78 4.32 -4.65
C TYR A 537 -19.99 4.19 -3.14
N ASN A 538 -19.26 3.27 -2.51
CA ASN A 538 -19.06 3.20 -1.06
C ASN A 538 -17.64 3.64 -0.76
#